data_AF-A0A7W1SP98-F1
#
_entry.id   AF-A0A7W1SP98-F1
#
_cell.length_a   1.000
_cell.length_b   1.000
_cell.length_c   1.000
_cell.angle_alpha   90.00
_cell.angle_beta   90.00
_cell.angle_gamma   90.00
#
_symmetry.space_group_name_H-M   'P 1'
#
loop_
_entity.id
_entity.type
_entity.pdbx_description
1 polymer ?
#
loop_
_entity_poly.entity_id
_entity_poly.type
_entity_poly.pdbx_seq_one_letter_code
_entity_poly.pdbx_strand_id
1 'polypeptide(L)'
;MQTNEIIFSKYYATIEAYAEFLQEWLESHKCCFRKDERKIIYLLSIPIAPETIAAQLKISNIRLSFLMCEIVKKLENNHSYYREWLGEKILIDAEICRPKTETEIFLSASFYYHKISRELLNALNKTECRNFEDILDQYSIEKLLTTKALAHELIDEFMRCLNKEDCLHLLKNYE
;
A
#
# COMPACT_ATOMS: atom_id res chain seq x y z
N MET A 1 2.11 -7.98 -35.28
CA MET A 1 3.34 -7.36 -34.75
C MET A 1 3.10 -5.92 -34.25
N GLN A 2 2.40 -5.06 -35.01
CA GLN A 2 2.10 -3.66 -34.60
C GLN A 2 1.42 -3.49 -33.22
N THR A 3 0.61 -4.46 -32.77
CA THR A 3 -0.12 -4.37 -31.49
C THR A 3 0.79 -4.48 -30.26
N ASN A 4 1.89 -5.24 -30.36
CA ASN A 4 2.81 -5.41 -29.23
C ASN A 4 3.66 -4.15 -29.05
N GLU A 5 4.23 -3.60 -30.12
CA GLU A 5 5.05 -2.37 -30.06
C GLU A 5 4.33 -1.20 -29.38
N ILE A 6 3.02 -1.06 -29.61
CA ILE A 6 2.19 -0.05 -28.94
C ILE A 6 2.09 -0.31 -27.43
N ILE A 7 1.90 -1.56 -27.02
CA ILE A 7 1.83 -1.96 -25.60
C ILE A 7 3.18 -1.71 -24.91
N PHE A 8 4.29 -2.07 -25.55
CA PHE A 8 5.64 -1.83 -25.04
C PHE A 8 5.92 -0.34 -24.91
N SER A 9 5.62 0.45 -25.94
CA SER A 9 5.83 1.90 -25.90
C SER A 9 5.02 2.56 -24.79
N LYS A 10 3.74 2.17 -24.63
CA LYS A 10 2.89 2.68 -23.55
C LYS A 10 3.48 2.31 -22.18
N TYR A 11 3.91 1.06 -22.01
CA TYR A 11 4.52 0.60 -20.77
C TYR A 11 5.76 1.42 -20.40
N TYR A 12 6.70 1.59 -21.34
CA TYR A 12 7.94 2.32 -21.07
C TYR A 12 7.68 3.80 -20.75
N ALA A 13 6.76 4.44 -21.47
CA ALA A 13 6.36 5.82 -21.14
C ALA A 13 5.72 5.93 -19.74
N THR A 14 4.92 4.93 -19.32
CA THR A 14 4.33 4.93 -17.98
C THR A 14 5.36 4.70 -16.88
N ILE A 15 6.32 3.80 -17.09
CA ILE A 15 7.31 3.45 -16.06
C ILE A 15 8.43 4.49 -15.92
N GLU A 16 8.68 5.29 -16.96
CA GLU A 16 9.65 6.39 -16.93
C GLU A 16 9.39 7.37 -15.79
N ALA A 17 8.11 7.61 -15.46
CA ALA A 17 7.69 8.44 -14.33
C ALA A 17 8.14 7.90 -12.95
N TYR A 18 8.66 6.68 -12.90
CA TYR A 18 9.12 5.99 -11.69
C TYR A 18 10.63 5.74 -11.72
N ALA A 19 11.32 6.00 -12.83
CA ALA A 19 12.63 5.42 -13.15
C ALA A 19 13.71 5.67 -12.09
N GLU A 20 13.76 6.86 -11.51
CA GLU A 20 14.78 7.25 -10.53
C GLU A 20 14.72 6.41 -9.25
N PHE A 21 13.52 6.07 -8.80
CA PHE A 21 13.29 5.41 -7.50
C PHE A 21 12.48 4.11 -7.63
N LEU A 22 12.43 3.53 -8.83
CA LEU A 22 11.58 2.39 -9.15
C LEU A 22 11.89 1.21 -8.23
N GLN A 23 13.18 0.89 -8.05
CA GLN A 23 13.59 -0.26 -7.26
C GLN A 23 13.22 -0.08 -5.77
N GLU A 24 13.59 1.05 -5.17
CA GLU A 24 13.25 1.36 -3.78
C GLU A 24 11.73 1.37 -3.56
N TRP A 25 10.97 1.91 -4.51
CA TRP A 25 9.52 1.87 -4.45
C TRP A 25 9.00 0.44 -4.48
N LEU A 26 9.47 -0.41 -5.40
CA LEU A 26 9.06 -1.82 -5.50
C LEU A 26 9.37 -2.63 -4.23
N GLU A 27 10.42 -2.24 -3.50
CA GLU A 27 10.84 -2.85 -2.24
C GLU A 27 10.10 -2.26 -1.02
N SER A 28 9.51 -1.07 -1.16
CA SER A 28 8.74 -0.43 -0.10
C SER A 28 7.48 -1.21 0.30
N HIS A 29 7.09 -1.06 1.57
CA HIS A 29 5.82 -1.60 2.09
C HIS A 29 4.59 -0.92 1.45
N LYS A 30 4.76 0.26 0.83
CA LYS A 30 3.71 1.01 0.13
C LYS A 30 3.44 0.47 -1.29
N CYS A 31 4.29 -0.40 -1.83
CA CYS A 31 4.09 -0.99 -3.15
C CYS A 31 2.96 -2.04 -3.15
N CYS A 32 1.91 -1.76 -3.92
CA CYS A 32 0.73 -2.62 -4.04
C CYS A 32 0.83 -3.72 -5.10
N PHE A 33 1.98 -3.86 -5.77
CA PHE A 33 2.21 -4.95 -6.72
C PHE A 33 2.49 -6.27 -6.02
N ARG A 34 1.99 -7.37 -6.60
CA ARG A 34 2.32 -8.72 -6.15
C ARG A 34 3.77 -9.07 -6.49
N LYS A 35 4.34 -10.07 -5.81
CA LYS A 35 5.75 -10.46 -5.97
C LYS A 35 6.13 -10.82 -7.42
N ASP A 36 5.24 -11.50 -8.13
CA ASP A 36 5.38 -11.83 -9.55
C ASP A 36 5.33 -10.59 -10.44
N GLU A 37 4.42 -9.66 -10.16
CA GLU A 37 4.31 -8.38 -10.88
C GLU A 37 5.56 -7.51 -10.67
N ARG A 38 6.06 -7.39 -9.44
CA ARG A 38 7.31 -6.67 -9.12
C ARG A 38 8.48 -7.24 -9.90
N LYS A 39 8.57 -8.57 -10.00
CA LYS A 39 9.61 -9.25 -10.79
C LYS A 39 9.52 -8.90 -12.28
N ILE A 40 8.31 -8.87 -12.84
CA ILE A 40 8.09 -8.47 -14.24
C ILE A 40 8.51 -7.02 -14.45
N ILE A 41 8.08 -6.12 -13.57
CA ILE A 41 8.41 -4.70 -13.63
C ILE A 41 9.93 -4.49 -13.60
N TYR A 42 10.61 -5.15 -12.66
CA TYR A 42 12.07 -5.10 -12.54
C TYR A 42 12.78 -5.65 -13.78
N LEU A 43 12.33 -6.79 -14.32
CA LEU A 43 12.95 -7.37 -15.52
C LEU A 43 12.78 -6.47 -16.75
N LEU A 44 11.65 -5.79 -16.85
CA LEU A 44 11.38 -4.84 -17.94
C LEU A 44 12.08 -3.49 -17.76
N SER A 45 12.53 -3.12 -16.55
CA SER A 45 13.33 -1.91 -16.35
C SER A 45 14.82 -2.08 -16.68
N ILE A 46 15.27 -3.32 -16.92
CA ILE A 46 16.62 -3.62 -17.38
C ILE A 46 16.60 -3.65 -18.92
N PRO A 47 17.67 -3.22 -19.62
CA PRO A 47 17.74 -3.23 -21.09
C PRO A 47 17.84 -4.66 -21.66
N ILE A 48 16.76 -5.43 -21.53
CA ILE A 48 16.61 -6.81 -22.01
C ILE A 48 15.41 -6.85 -22.96
N ALA A 49 15.55 -7.59 -24.07
CA ALA A 49 14.45 -7.76 -25.01
C ALA A 49 13.25 -8.49 -24.35
N PRO A 50 12.00 -8.06 -24.63
CA PRO A 50 10.82 -8.67 -24.04
C PRO A 50 10.68 -10.18 -24.24
N GLU A 51 11.13 -10.70 -25.39
CA GLU A 51 11.12 -12.13 -25.71
C GLU A 51 12.01 -12.91 -24.74
N THR A 52 13.14 -12.33 -24.34
CA THR A 52 14.05 -12.91 -23.34
C THR A 52 13.40 -12.91 -21.95
N ILE A 53 12.65 -11.87 -21.60
CA ILE A 53 11.89 -11.79 -20.34
C ILE A 53 10.78 -12.86 -20.31
N ALA A 54 10.02 -12.99 -21.40
CA ALA A 54 9.00 -14.02 -21.53
C ALA A 54 9.59 -15.44 -21.37
N ALA A 55 10.75 -15.70 -21.98
CA ALA A 55 11.48 -16.95 -21.83
C ALA A 55 11.94 -17.22 -20.39
N GLN A 56 12.53 -16.22 -19.71
CA GLN A 56 12.94 -16.34 -18.30
C GLN A 56 11.76 -16.63 -17.36
N LEU A 57 10.61 -16.04 -17.64
CA LEU A 57 9.39 -16.22 -16.88
C LEU A 57 8.61 -17.49 -17.26
N LYS A 58 9.05 -18.22 -18.31
CA LYS A 58 8.36 -19.40 -18.86
C LYS A 58 6.91 -19.10 -19.27
N ILE A 59 6.67 -17.95 -19.89
CA ILE A 59 5.36 -17.53 -20.40
C ILE A 59 5.44 -17.18 -21.89
N SER A 60 4.30 -17.13 -22.57
CA SER A 60 4.24 -16.66 -23.97
C SER A 60 4.36 -15.13 -24.05
N ASN A 61 4.83 -14.62 -25.19
CA ASN A 61 4.87 -13.18 -25.48
C ASN A 61 3.48 -12.53 -25.40
N ILE A 62 2.43 -13.27 -25.77
CA ILE A 62 1.03 -12.80 -25.64
C ILE A 62 0.67 -12.64 -24.17
N ARG A 63 1.05 -13.61 -23.31
CA ARG A 63 0.80 -13.53 -21.86
C ARG A 63 1.58 -12.38 -21.23
N LEU A 64 2.84 -12.18 -21.62
CA LEU A 64 3.64 -11.04 -21.16
C LEU A 64 2.96 -9.71 -21.53
N SER A 65 2.52 -9.56 -22.78
CA SER A 65 1.83 -8.35 -23.25
C SER A 65 0.54 -8.08 -22.47
N PHE A 66 -0.23 -9.12 -22.15
CA PHE A 66 -1.41 -9.00 -21.29
C PHE A 66 -1.06 -8.51 -19.88
N LEU A 67 -0.05 -9.12 -19.25
CA LEU A 67 0.41 -8.72 -17.91
C LEU A 67 0.93 -7.29 -17.89
N MET A 68 1.63 -6.86 -18.94
CA MET A 68 2.07 -5.48 -19.09
C MET A 68 0.90 -4.50 -19.16
N CYS A 69 -0.15 -4.82 -19.91
CA CYS A 69 -1.37 -4.00 -19.92
C CYS A 69 -2.01 -3.88 -18.53
N GLU A 70 -2.05 -4.96 -17.74
CA GLU A 70 -2.55 -4.94 -16.36
C GLU A 70 -1.65 -4.09 -15.45
N ILE A 71 -0.33 -4.24 -15.59
CA ILE A 71 0.65 -3.45 -14.84
C ILE A 71 0.51 -1.97 -15.16
N VAL A 72 0.40 -1.57 -16.44
CA VAL A 72 0.21 -0.18 -16.84
C VAL A 72 -1.03 0.41 -16.17
N LYS A 73 -2.18 -0.27 -16.23
CA LYS A 73 -3.40 0.19 -15.57
C LYS A 73 -3.20 0.36 -14.06
N LYS A 74 -2.48 -0.55 -13.42
CA LYS A 74 -2.14 -0.44 -12.00
C LYS A 74 -1.19 0.74 -11.73
N LEU A 75 -0.17 0.95 -12.55
CA LEU A 75 0.75 2.10 -12.41
C LEU A 75 -0.05 3.40 -12.53
N GLU A 76 -0.86 3.55 -13.59
CA GLU A 76 -1.73 4.71 -13.81
C GLU A 76 -2.66 4.97 -12.60
N ASN A 77 -3.32 3.93 -12.09
CA ASN A 77 -4.23 4.06 -10.95
C ASN A 77 -3.53 4.30 -9.61
N ASN A 78 -2.27 3.89 -9.47
CA ASN A 78 -1.51 3.99 -8.22
C ASN A 78 -0.45 5.09 -8.24
N HIS A 79 -0.46 5.96 -9.25
CA HIS A 79 0.52 7.05 -9.37
C HIS A 79 0.47 8.02 -8.17
N SER A 80 -0.71 8.24 -7.59
CA SER A 80 -0.85 9.03 -6.34
C SER A 80 -0.07 8.42 -5.18
N TYR A 81 -0.16 7.10 -4.96
CA TYR A 81 0.56 6.41 -3.90
C TYR A 81 2.08 6.48 -4.08
N TYR A 82 2.55 6.38 -5.33
CA TYR A 82 3.95 6.58 -5.62
C TYR A 82 4.41 8.02 -5.31
N ARG A 83 3.63 9.03 -5.70
CA ARG A 83 3.96 10.43 -5.38
C ARG A 83 3.97 10.72 -3.88
N GLU A 84 3.04 10.12 -3.13
CA GLU A 84 3.02 10.22 -1.67
C GLU A 84 4.28 9.60 -1.06
N TRP A 85 4.61 8.36 -1.47
CA TRP A 85 5.83 7.68 -1.04
C TRP A 85 7.11 8.45 -1.42
N LEU A 86 7.18 8.98 -2.65
CA LEU A 86 8.32 9.76 -3.13
C LEU A 86 8.46 11.06 -2.32
N GLY A 87 7.34 11.71 -2.00
CA GLY A 87 7.32 12.87 -1.10
C GLY A 87 7.86 12.52 0.29
N GLU A 88 7.40 11.42 0.89
CA GLU A 88 7.94 10.94 2.17
C GLU A 88 9.45 10.65 2.06
N LYS A 89 9.91 9.97 1.00
CA LYS A 89 11.32 9.65 0.77
C LYS A 89 12.19 10.90 0.66
N ILE A 90 11.80 11.87 -0.16
CA ILE A 90 12.57 13.11 -0.34
C ILE A 90 12.70 13.86 0.99
N LEU A 91 11.63 13.90 1.80
CA LEU A 91 11.67 14.54 3.11
C LEU A 91 12.56 13.78 4.10
N ILE A 92 12.60 12.44 4.03
CA ILE A 92 13.50 11.61 4.85
C ILE A 92 14.96 11.81 4.42
N ASP A 93 15.24 11.75 3.12
CA ASP A 93 16.60 11.91 2.57
C ASP A 93 17.14 13.33 2.83
N ALA A 94 16.26 14.33 2.90
CA ALA A 94 16.58 15.70 3.31
C ALA A 94 16.68 15.88 4.84
N GLU A 95 16.51 14.81 5.62
CA GLU A 95 16.50 14.80 7.09
C GLU A 95 15.43 15.74 7.70
N ILE A 96 14.41 16.11 6.92
CA ILE A 96 13.29 16.97 7.35
C ILE A 96 12.32 16.16 8.20
N CYS A 97 12.11 14.89 7.84
CA CYS A 97 11.36 13.94 8.64
C CYS A 97 12.15 12.65 8.86
N ARG A 98 11.72 11.87 9.85
CA ARG A 98 12.30 10.55 10.12
C ARG A 98 11.46 9.45 9.47
N PRO A 99 12.06 8.31 9.09
CA PRO A 99 11.29 7.15 8.68
C PRO A 99 10.31 6.76 9.79
N LYS A 100 9.08 6.45 9.37
CA LYS A 100 8.04 5.94 10.27
C LYS A 100 8.43 4.55 10.75
N THR A 101 8.26 4.30 12.05
CA THR A 101 8.39 2.95 12.63
C THR A 101 7.27 2.06 12.12
N GLU A 102 7.41 0.73 12.27
CA GLU A 102 6.34 -0.22 11.92
C GLU A 102 5.03 0.11 12.66
N THR A 103 5.14 0.53 13.93
CA THR A 103 4.03 1.04 14.73
C THR A 103 3.36 2.26 14.10
N GLU A 104 4.13 3.26 13.67
CA GLU A 104 3.58 4.46 13.03
C GLU A 104 2.94 4.14 11.67
N ILE A 105 3.50 3.20 10.92
CA ILE A 105 2.92 2.70 9.67
C ILE A 105 1.59 2.00 9.95
N PHE A 106 1.54 1.12 10.96
CA PHE A 106 0.32 0.43 11.38
C PHE A 106 -0.77 1.44 11.79
N LEU A 107 -0.45 2.39 12.67
CA LEU A 107 -1.43 3.34 13.17
C LEU A 107 -1.96 4.29 12.08
N SER A 108 -1.10 4.75 11.19
CA SER A 108 -1.46 5.69 10.12
C SER A 108 -2.09 5.01 8.89
N ALA A 109 -2.00 3.68 8.75
CA ALA A 109 -2.59 2.94 7.65
C ALA A 109 -4.13 2.94 7.72
N SER A 110 -4.77 3.07 6.55
CA SER A 110 -6.23 2.99 6.44
C SER A 110 -6.77 1.65 6.95
N PHE A 111 -7.98 1.68 7.53
CA PHE A 111 -8.65 0.48 8.06
C PHE A 111 -8.70 -0.71 7.11
N TYR A 112 -8.74 -0.48 5.79
CA TYR A 112 -8.75 -1.53 4.77
C TYR A 112 -7.49 -2.40 4.75
N TYR A 113 -6.37 -1.91 5.28
CA TYR A 113 -5.11 -2.65 5.32
C TYR A 113 -4.95 -3.48 6.61
N HIS A 114 -5.86 -3.32 7.57
CA HIS A 114 -5.84 -4.05 8.82
C HIS A 114 -6.57 -5.39 8.70
N LYS A 115 -6.05 -6.41 9.40
CA LYS A 115 -6.69 -7.73 9.49
C LYS A 115 -7.81 -7.72 10.53
N ILE A 116 -8.87 -6.98 10.23
CA ILE A 116 -10.08 -6.85 11.04
C ILE A 116 -11.30 -7.44 10.32
N SER A 117 -12.33 -7.74 11.09
CA SER A 117 -13.63 -8.21 10.62
C SER A 117 -14.31 -7.13 9.79
N ARG A 118 -15.24 -7.58 8.93
CA ARG A 118 -16.01 -6.66 8.07
C ARG A 118 -16.92 -5.79 8.92
N GLU A 119 -17.41 -6.33 10.03
CA GLU A 119 -18.22 -5.68 11.04
C GLU A 119 -17.45 -4.54 11.71
N LEU A 120 -16.22 -4.79 12.17
CA LEU A 120 -15.35 -3.77 12.76
C LEU A 120 -14.97 -2.70 11.73
N LEU A 121 -14.60 -3.10 10.51
CA LEU A 121 -14.31 -2.16 9.42
C LEU A 121 -15.50 -1.24 9.13
N ASN A 122 -16.71 -1.78 9.03
CA ASN A 122 -17.92 -0.99 8.80
C ASN A 122 -18.24 -0.06 9.98
N ALA A 123 -17.98 -0.49 11.22
CA ALA A 123 -18.16 0.33 12.41
C ALA A 123 -17.17 1.49 12.46
N LEU A 124 -15.88 1.22 12.19
CA LEU A 124 -14.84 2.22 12.13
C LEU A 124 -15.07 3.22 10.99
N ASN A 125 -15.52 2.76 9.82
CA ASN A 125 -15.89 3.65 8.71
C ASN A 125 -17.10 4.55 8.98
N LYS A 126 -17.87 4.30 10.06
CA LYS A 126 -18.92 5.23 10.52
C LYS A 126 -18.37 6.34 11.42
N THR A 127 -17.14 6.19 11.91
CA THR A 127 -16.41 7.29 12.54
C THR A 127 -15.89 8.24 11.46
N GLU A 128 -15.66 9.51 11.79
CA GLU A 128 -15.04 10.47 10.86
C GLU A 128 -13.51 10.26 10.73
N CYS A 129 -12.99 9.19 11.35
CA CYS A 129 -11.58 8.81 11.34
C CYS A 129 -11.24 7.95 10.11
N ARG A 130 -9.98 7.98 9.68
CA ARG A 130 -9.51 7.24 8.49
C ARG A 130 -8.60 6.07 8.83
N ASN A 131 -7.97 6.10 10.01
CA ASN A 131 -6.99 5.14 10.49
C ASN A 131 -7.04 5.01 12.03
N PHE A 132 -6.21 4.15 12.61
CA PHE A 132 -6.19 3.93 14.06
C PHE A 132 -5.59 5.10 14.82
N GLU A 133 -4.64 5.82 14.23
CA GLU A 133 -4.07 7.04 14.80
C GLU A 133 -5.14 8.09 15.11
N ASP A 134 -6.02 8.37 14.14
CA ASP A 134 -7.16 9.28 14.30
C ASP A 134 -8.11 8.85 15.43
N ILE A 135 -8.37 7.53 15.54
CA ILE A 135 -9.23 6.97 16.58
C ILE A 135 -8.61 7.18 17.97
N LEU A 136 -7.32 6.84 18.12
CA LEU A 136 -6.59 6.97 19.37
C LEU A 136 -6.47 8.42 19.83
N ASP A 137 -6.39 9.36 18.89
CA ASP A 137 -6.38 10.78 19.23
C ASP A 137 -7.77 11.31 19.63
N GLN A 138 -8.83 10.91 18.93
CA GLN A 138 -10.15 11.51 19.12
C GLN A 138 -11.05 10.80 20.12
N TYR A 139 -10.77 9.53 20.44
CA TYR A 139 -11.64 8.68 21.23
C TYR A 139 -10.93 7.95 22.37
N SER A 140 -11.56 7.96 23.54
CA SER A 140 -11.30 7.00 24.62
C SER A 140 -12.17 5.75 24.43
N ILE A 141 -11.87 4.66 25.15
CA ILE A 141 -12.69 3.44 25.15
C ILE A 141 -14.16 3.76 25.50
N GLU A 142 -14.36 4.53 26.57
CA GLU A 142 -15.70 4.96 26.99
C GLU A 142 -16.43 5.76 25.90
N LYS A 143 -15.71 6.61 25.17
CA LYS A 143 -16.28 7.35 24.06
C LYS A 143 -16.67 6.41 22.92
N LEU A 144 -15.81 5.45 22.53
CA LEU A 144 -16.14 4.45 21.50
C LEU A 144 -17.38 3.63 21.87
N LEU A 145 -17.50 3.23 23.14
CA LEU A 145 -18.66 2.51 23.67
C LEU A 145 -19.94 3.34 23.65
N THR A 146 -19.84 4.63 23.97
CA THR A 146 -21.01 5.53 24.07
C THR A 146 -21.46 6.08 22.71
N THR A 147 -20.59 6.15 21.71
CA THR A 147 -20.91 6.73 20.39
C THR A 147 -21.91 5.86 19.57
N LYS A 148 -22.43 4.74 20.11
CA LYS A 148 -23.20 3.70 19.37
C LYS A 148 -22.48 3.17 18.11
N ALA A 149 -21.22 3.54 17.91
CA ALA A 149 -20.45 3.24 16.71
C ALA A 149 -19.89 1.82 16.77
N LEU A 150 -19.46 1.37 17.97
CA LEU A 150 -18.85 0.07 18.19
C LEU A 150 -19.56 -0.67 19.34
N ALA A 151 -20.06 -1.87 19.06
CA ALA A 151 -20.51 -2.79 20.10
C ALA A 151 -19.32 -3.30 20.91
N HIS A 152 -19.55 -3.77 22.15
CA HIS A 152 -18.49 -4.29 23.03
C HIS A 152 -17.58 -5.32 22.33
N GLU A 153 -18.16 -6.29 21.61
CA GLU A 153 -17.42 -7.34 20.90
C GLU A 153 -16.47 -6.79 19.81
N LEU A 154 -16.82 -5.67 19.19
CA LEU A 154 -15.99 -5.02 18.18
C LEU A 154 -14.85 -4.21 18.81
N ILE A 155 -15.04 -3.69 20.03
CA ILE A 155 -13.98 -3.04 20.80
C ILE A 155 -12.94 -4.07 21.24
N ASP A 156 -13.36 -5.25 21.68
CA ASP A 156 -12.43 -6.33 22.02
C ASP A 156 -11.59 -6.76 20.82
N GLU A 157 -12.17 -6.78 19.62
CA GLU A 157 -11.42 -7.01 18.39
C GLU A 157 -10.44 -5.87 18.08
N PHE A 158 -10.87 -4.62 18.20
CA PHE A 158 -10.02 -3.45 18.00
C PHE A 158 -8.83 -3.44 18.99
N MET A 159 -9.08 -3.68 20.28
CA MET A 159 -8.04 -3.77 21.31
C MET A 159 -7.09 -4.93 21.05
N ARG A 160 -7.58 -6.09 20.58
CA ARG A 160 -6.70 -7.20 20.17
C ARG A 160 -5.80 -6.82 19.00
N CYS A 161 -6.31 -6.05 18.03
CA CYS A 161 -5.48 -5.53 16.94
C CYS A 161 -4.38 -4.62 17.46
N LEU A 162 -4.71 -3.66 18.33
CA LEU A 162 -3.70 -2.76 18.92
C LEU A 162 -2.68 -3.53 19.76
N ASN A 163 -3.12 -4.48 20.59
CA ASN A 163 -2.25 -5.26 21.45
C ASN A 163 -1.28 -6.15 20.66
N LYS A 164 -1.71 -6.66 19.49
CA LYS A 164 -0.86 -7.48 18.62
C LYS A 164 0.34 -6.71 18.07
N GLU A 165 0.17 -5.42 17.82
CA GLU A 165 1.20 -4.52 17.32
C GLU A 165 1.79 -3.64 18.45
N ASP A 166 1.61 -4.05 19.71
CA ASP A 166 2.10 -3.38 20.93
C ASP A 166 1.66 -1.90 21.07
N CYS A 167 0.49 -1.57 20.53
CA CYS A 167 -0.07 -0.21 20.51
C CYS A 167 -1.12 0.04 21.60
N LEU A 168 -1.42 -0.96 22.44
CA LEU A 168 -2.54 -0.87 23.38
C LEU A 168 -2.36 0.28 24.40
N HIS A 169 -1.12 0.54 24.80
CA HIS A 169 -0.76 1.62 25.74
C HIS A 169 -1.06 3.04 25.22
N LEU A 170 -1.36 3.20 23.93
CA LEU A 170 -1.68 4.48 23.31
C LEU A 170 -3.15 4.88 23.49
N LEU A 171 -4.00 3.99 23.98
CA LEU A 171 -5.41 4.29 24.27
C LEU A 171 -5.53 5.24 25.46
N LYS A 172 -6.18 6.39 25.24
CA LYS A 172 -6.48 7.36 26.31
C LYS A 172 -7.39 6.72 27.36
N ASN A 173 -7.00 6.81 28.63
CA ASN A 173 -7.64 6.19 29.81
C ASN A 173 -7.48 4.66 29.89
N TYR A 174 -6.38 4.09 29.37
CA TYR A 174 -5.98 2.72 29.67
C TYR A 174 -5.25 2.66 31.05
N GLU A 175 -5.96 3.06 32.11
CA GLU A 175 -5.64 2.79 33.53
C GLU A 175 -6.94 2.60 34.32
#